data_AF-A0A926EQA0-F1
#
_entry.id   AF-A0A926EQA0-F1
#
_cell.length_a   1.000
_cell.length_b   1.000
_cell.length_c   1.000
_cell.angle_alpha   90.00
_cell.angle_beta   90.00
_cell.angle_gamma   90.00
#
_symmetry.space_group_name_H-M   'P 1'
#
loop_
_entity.id
_entity.type
_entity.pdbx_description
1 polymer ?
#
loop_
_entity_poly.entity_id
_entity_poly.type
_entity_poly.pdbx_seq_one_letter_code
_entity_poly.pdbx_strand_id
1 'polypeptide(L)'
;MENNIRPIKNEITPVRLHLELKDDYLTDYQRRMFRRYGESISGDSITRDILIPSDMPLHNLHYAIQKLFGWKNSHLRRFYLPEDIYNKLTERTVKRWLDLVGILFQPPSEAEEDVFWDDDYERGSFKVWLRKKYTGPYIYGGTMEYPEVARQNVQELLDYYSMVEVRESFSDYYNRKEKDENAQIRIIKEAPLIDLTLEEMNSSIIIEGGTESLLERLEVDKLLAAQDEDINLDELFPVTKELVYNYDFGDNWIVKITKYKGCEDLLNDNMIDEYELEEAEDIVINKHKPVCINKEGISVLDDVGGLSGFANLLGTIYEGEDKEEASGARAWAKSLGWSATKVSNKMML
;
A
#
# COMPACT_ATOMS: atom_id res chain seq x y z
N MET A 1 -2.17 31.71 34.97
CA MET A 1 -3.36 31.37 34.17
C MET A 1 -2.84 30.62 32.96
N GLU A 2 -2.73 29.29 33.10
CA GLU A 2 -2.31 28.43 31.99
C GLU A 2 -3.48 28.33 31.01
N ASN A 3 -3.26 28.80 29.79
CA ASN A 3 -4.18 28.63 28.68
C ASN A 3 -4.22 27.14 28.31
N ASN A 4 -5.12 26.40 28.96
CA ASN A 4 -5.58 25.08 28.51
C ASN A 4 -6.38 25.25 27.22
N ILE A 5 -5.69 25.46 26.11
CA ILE A 5 -6.26 25.20 24.79
C ILE A 5 -6.27 23.67 24.66
N ARG A 6 -7.37 23.05 25.09
CA ARG A 6 -7.66 21.68 24.66
C ARG A 6 -7.71 21.71 23.14
N PRO A 7 -6.93 20.89 22.42
CA PRO A 7 -7.07 20.81 20.97
C PRO A 7 -8.53 20.48 20.67
N ILE A 8 -9.15 21.23 19.76
CA ILE A 8 -10.47 20.93 19.24
C ILE A 8 -10.33 19.53 18.66
N LYS A 9 -10.93 18.54 19.32
CA LYS A 9 -10.96 17.17 18.81
C LYS A 9 -11.82 17.25 17.56
N ASN A 10 -11.22 17.23 16.38
CA ASN A 10 -11.98 17.15 15.13
C ASN A 10 -12.93 15.96 15.26
N GLU A 11 -14.17 16.18 14.85
CA GLU A 11 -15.19 15.14 14.88
C GLU A 11 -14.76 14.03 13.90
N ILE A 12 -14.60 12.80 14.42
CA ILE A 12 -14.24 11.65 13.60
C ILE A 12 -15.44 11.28 12.75
N THR A 13 -15.23 11.17 11.44
CA THR A 13 -16.25 10.76 10.49
C THR A 13 -15.87 9.42 9.85
N PRO A 14 -16.84 8.53 9.57
CA PRO A 14 -16.59 7.35 8.76
C PRO A 14 -16.22 7.74 7.33
N VAL A 15 -15.19 7.11 6.79
CA VAL A 15 -14.74 7.26 5.39
C VAL A 15 -14.76 5.90 4.73
N ARG A 16 -15.46 5.79 3.60
CA ARG A 16 -15.50 4.55 2.83
C ARG A 16 -14.32 4.43 1.89
N LEU A 17 -13.61 3.32 2.01
CA LEU A 17 -12.60 2.89 1.06
C LEU A 17 -13.01 1.59 0.38
N HIS A 18 -12.70 1.50 -0.91
CA HIS A 18 -12.71 0.26 -1.66
C HIS A 18 -11.26 -0.19 -1.91
N LEU A 19 -10.97 -1.43 -1.50
CA LEU A 19 -9.67 -2.09 -1.66
C LEU A 19 -9.81 -3.21 -2.67
N GLU A 20 -9.03 -3.14 -3.75
CA GLU A 20 -9.00 -4.15 -4.80
C GLU A 20 -7.61 -4.77 -4.89
N LEU A 21 -7.48 -6.02 -4.43
CA LEU A 21 -6.29 -6.84 -4.66
C LEU A 21 -6.41 -7.51 -6.04
N LYS A 22 -5.52 -7.15 -6.97
CA LYS A 22 -5.58 -7.65 -8.35
C LYS A 22 -4.20 -7.93 -8.93
N ASP A 23 -4.19 -8.73 -9.99
CA ASP A 23 -3.03 -9.03 -10.81
C ASP A 23 -3.48 -9.02 -12.28
N ASP A 24 -2.90 -8.10 -13.06
CA ASP A 24 -3.29 -7.88 -14.45
C ASP A 24 -2.83 -9.03 -15.37
N TYR A 25 -1.98 -9.94 -14.89
CA TYR A 25 -1.38 -11.04 -15.66
C TYR A 25 -1.99 -12.42 -15.37
N LEU A 26 -3.11 -12.48 -14.64
CA LEU A 26 -3.79 -13.76 -14.39
C LEU A 26 -4.26 -14.44 -15.68
N THR A 27 -3.91 -15.72 -15.82
CA THR A 27 -4.37 -16.59 -16.91
C THR A 27 -5.84 -16.99 -16.75
N ASP A 28 -6.47 -17.46 -17.83
CA ASP A 28 -7.85 -17.97 -17.80
C ASP A 28 -8.04 -19.12 -16.79
N TYR A 29 -7.01 -19.96 -16.64
CA TYR A 29 -6.98 -21.03 -15.63
C TYR A 29 -7.08 -20.46 -14.22
N GLN A 30 -6.26 -19.45 -13.90
CA GLN A 30 -6.20 -18.85 -12.57
C GLN A 30 -7.48 -18.08 -12.25
N ARG A 31 -8.01 -17.31 -13.20
CA ARG A 31 -9.33 -16.63 -13.06
C ARG A 31 -10.45 -17.65 -12.79
N ARG A 32 -10.40 -18.83 -13.42
CA ARG A 32 -11.33 -19.92 -13.13
C ARG A 32 -11.17 -20.45 -11.70
N MET A 33 -9.95 -20.58 -11.18
CA MET A 33 -9.74 -21.04 -9.80
C MET A 33 -10.33 -20.06 -8.80
N PHE A 34 -10.15 -18.76 -9.03
CA PHE A 34 -10.78 -17.72 -8.22
C PHE A 34 -12.31 -17.78 -8.26
N ARG A 35 -12.91 -17.96 -9.43
CA ARG A 35 -14.37 -18.11 -9.56
C ARG A 35 -14.92 -19.34 -8.84
N ARG A 36 -14.24 -20.48 -8.94
CA ARG A 36 -14.75 -21.75 -8.40
C ARG A 36 -14.47 -21.92 -6.91
N TYR A 37 -13.30 -21.47 -6.46
CA TYR A 37 -12.76 -21.82 -5.13
C TYR A 37 -12.33 -20.60 -4.32
N GLY A 38 -12.17 -19.44 -4.96
CA GLY A 38 -11.72 -18.20 -4.33
C GLY A 38 -12.83 -17.23 -3.94
N GLU A 39 -14.10 -17.53 -4.22
CA GLU A 39 -15.27 -16.64 -4.00
C GLU A 39 -15.20 -15.29 -4.72
N SER A 40 -14.39 -15.18 -5.77
CA SER A 40 -14.35 -14.00 -6.65
C SER A 40 -15.39 -14.19 -7.76
N ILE A 41 -16.29 -13.24 -7.95
CA ILE A 41 -17.35 -13.32 -8.96
C ILE A 41 -16.74 -13.19 -10.36
N SER A 42 -15.89 -12.18 -10.55
CA SER A 42 -15.17 -11.97 -11.81
C SER A 42 -14.05 -13.00 -12.01
N GLY A 43 -13.37 -13.39 -10.94
CA GLY A 43 -12.12 -14.14 -10.97
C GLY A 43 -10.88 -13.27 -11.17
N ASP A 44 -11.07 -11.96 -11.27
CA ASP A 44 -10.02 -11.01 -11.66
C ASP A 44 -9.37 -10.33 -10.44
N SER A 45 -10.13 -10.21 -9.35
CA SER A 45 -9.68 -9.53 -8.13
C SER A 45 -10.37 -10.07 -6.88
N ILE A 46 -9.83 -9.68 -5.71
CA ILE A 46 -10.38 -9.90 -4.38
C ILE A 46 -10.61 -8.51 -3.77
N THR A 47 -11.82 -8.21 -3.35
CA THR A 47 -12.19 -6.84 -2.94
C THR A 47 -12.70 -6.75 -1.52
N ARG A 48 -12.51 -5.59 -0.90
CA ARG A 48 -13.05 -5.24 0.43
C ARG A 48 -13.57 -3.81 0.37
N ASP A 49 -14.80 -3.59 0.81
CA ASP A 49 -15.27 -2.26 1.17
C ASP A 49 -15.18 -2.10 2.69
N ILE A 50 -14.51 -1.05 3.14
CA ILE A 50 -14.29 -0.78 4.55
C ILE A 50 -14.71 0.65 4.89
N LEU A 51 -15.17 0.83 6.13
CA LEU A 51 -15.24 2.14 6.76
C LEU A 51 -14.04 2.32 7.68
N ILE A 52 -13.35 3.44 7.56
CA ILE A 52 -12.24 3.84 8.42
C ILE A 52 -12.60 5.13 9.17
N PRO A 53 -12.01 5.40 10.35
CA PRO A 53 -12.00 6.73 10.93
C PRO A 53 -11.26 7.72 10.01
N SER A 54 -11.78 8.93 9.85
CA SER A 54 -11.21 9.95 8.95
C SER A 54 -9.77 10.38 9.28
N ASP A 55 -9.34 10.20 10.53
CA ASP A 55 -7.98 10.49 10.99
C ASP A 55 -7.01 9.30 10.87
N MET A 56 -7.42 8.17 10.24
CA MET A 56 -6.55 7.00 10.08
C MET A 56 -5.36 7.31 9.15
N PRO A 57 -4.11 7.15 9.64
CA PRO A 57 -2.91 7.25 8.80
C PRO A 57 -2.72 6.02 7.91
N LEU A 58 -1.97 6.19 6.83
CA LEU A 58 -1.51 5.08 5.97
C LEU A 58 -0.81 3.96 6.76
N HIS A 59 -0.01 4.33 7.76
CA HIS A 59 0.66 3.39 8.66
C HIS A 59 -0.32 2.41 9.32
N ASN A 60 -1.43 2.93 9.86
CA ASN A 60 -2.44 2.09 10.52
C ASN A 60 -3.34 1.37 9.50
N LEU A 61 -3.55 1.97 8.33
CA LEU A 61 -4.25 1.32 7.22
C LEU A 61 -3.51 0.07 6.74
N HIS A 62 -2.17 0.08 6.69
CA HIS A 62 -1.37 -1.12 6.40
C HIS A 62 -1.79 -2.31 7.27
N TYR A 63 -1.84 -2.13 8.60
CA TYR A 63 -2.23 -3.23 9.49
C TYR A 63 -3.68 -3.69 9.31
N ALA A 64 -4.59 -2.79 8.92
CA ALA A 64 -5.95 -3.16 8.54
C ALA A 64 -5.96 -4.00 7.25
N ILE A 65 -5.19 -3.60 6.23
CA ILE A 65 -5.02 -4.33 4.97
C ILE A 65 -4.46 -5.73 5.22
N GLN A 66 -3.40 -5.85 6.04
CA GLN A 66 -2.82 -7.13 6.45
C GLN A 66 -3.88 -8.07 7.03
N LYS A 67 -4.71 -7.53 7.93
CA LYS A 67 -5.79 -8.29 8.55
C LYS A 67 -6.89 -8.70 7.55
N LEU A 68 -7.25 -7.83 6.62
CA LEU A 68 -8.31 -8.03 5.63
C LEU A 68 -7.96 -9.10 4.59
N PHE A 69 -6.70 -9.17 4.16
CA PHE A 69 -6.25 -10.13 3.15
C PHE A 69 -5.67 -11.40 3.75
N GLY A 70 -5.42 -11.44 5.06
CA GLY A 70 -4.99 -12.65 5.78
C GLY A 70 -3.48 -12.79 5.91
N TRP A 71 -2.73 -11.72 5.62
CA TRP A 71 -1.28 -11.65 5.73
C TRP A 71 -0.81 -11.52 7.18
N LYS A 72 0.48 -11.77 7.39
CA LYS A 72 1.13 -11.83 8.71
C LYS A 72 2.07 -10.67 9.01
N ASN A 73 2.10 -9.63 8.18
CA ASN A 73 3.05 -8.53 8.33
C ASN A 73 4.50 -9.02 8.37
N SER A 74 4.88 -9.87 7.40
CA SER A 74 6.21 -10.51 7.37
C SER A 74 7.17 -9.89 6.36
N HIS A 75 6.67 -8.99 5.50
CA HIS A 75 7.41 -8.43 4.37
C HIS A 75 7.36 -6.90 4.34
N LEU A 76 8.27 -6.32 3.57
CA LEU A 76 8.29 -4.88 3.29
C LEU A 76 7.03 -4.45 2.53
N ARG A 77 6.73 -3.16 2.63
CA ARG A 77 5.56 -2.53 2.02
C ARG A 77 5.90 -1.13 1.55
N ARG A 78 5.03 -0.57 0.70
CA ARG A 78 4.99 0.87 0.42
C ARG A 78 3.60 1.30 -0.04
N PHE A 79 3.30 2.57 0.18
CA PHE A 79 2.20 3.28 -0.47
C PHE A 79 2.77 4.23 -1.52
N TYR A 80 2.19 4.29 -2.70
CA TYR A 80 2.65 5.18 -3.77
C TYR A 80 1.50 5.64 -4.66
N LEU A 81 1.74 6.75 -5.36
CA LEU A 81 0.78 7.34 -6.28
C LEU A 81 0.81 6.62 -7.64
N PRO A 82 -0.30 6.65 -8.41
CA PRO A 82 -0.27 6.29 -9.82
C PRO A 82 0.81 7.07 -10.58
N GLU A 83 1.46 6.40 -11.54
CA GLU A 83 2.65 6.91 -12.23
C GLU A 83 2.41 8.27 -12.91
N ASP A 84 1.24 8.47 -13.51
CA ASP A 84 0.86 9.72 -14.16
C ASP A 84 0.75 10.89 -13.16
N ILE A 85 0.20 10.64 -11.97
CA ILE A 85 0.10 11.61 -10.90
C ILE A 85 1.48 11.92 -10.33
N TYR A 86 2.30 10.89 -10.06
CA TYR A 86 3.67 11.06 -9.59
C TYR A 86 4.52 11.90 -10.56
N ASN A 87 4.48 11.57 -11.85
CA ASN A 87 5.20 12.29 -12.90
C ASN A 87 4.74 13.74 -13.03
N LYS A 88 3.43 14.00 -12.87
CA LYS A 88 2.88 15.35 -12.92
C LYS A 88 3.34 16.20 -11.74
N LEU A 89 3.31 15.66 -10.52
CA LEU A 89 3.72 16.37 -9.30
C LEU A 89 5.22 16.68 -9.27
N THR A 90 6.03 15.72 -9.70
CA THR A 90 7.50 15.85 -9.71
C THR A 90 8.03 16.55 -10.97
N GLU A 91 7.19 16.79 -11.98
CA GLU A 91 7.62 17.22 -13.32
C GLU A 91 8.80 16.38 -13.86
N ARG A 92 8.99 15.15 -13.34
CA ARG A 92 10.12 14.25 -13.59
C ARG A 92 11.50 14.83 -13.26
N THR A 93 11.58 15.80 -12.34
CA THR A 93 12.83 16.45 -11.94
C THR A 93 13.18 16.19 -10.47
N VAL A 94 14.48 16.11 -10.17
CA VAL A 94 14.95 15.94 -8.80
C VAL A 94 14.52 17.11 -7.92
N LYS A 95 14.67 18.34 -8.42
CA LYS A 95 14.27 19.55 -7.69
C LYS A 95 12.83 19.50 -7.18
N ARG A 96 11.87 19.20 -8.05
CA ARG A 96 10.44 19.14 -7.66
C ARG A 96 10.12 17.97 -6.75
N TRP A 97 10.79 16.83 -6.93
CA TRP A 97 10.68 15.73 -5.99
C TRP A 97 11.19 16.13 -4.60
N LEU A 98 12.36 16.77 -4.50
CA LEU A 98 12.90 17.28 -3.24
C LEU A 98 11.99 18.31 -2.56
N ASP A 99 11.30 19.16 -3.33
CA ASP A 99 10.29 20.10 -2.80
C ASP A 99 9.12 19.38 -2.09
N LEU A 100 8.87 18.10 -2.40
CA LEU A 100 7.79 17.27 -1.87
C LEU A 100 8.23 16.25 -0.82
N VAL A 101 9.54 16.05 -0.62
CA VAL A 101 10.08 15.17 0.43
C VAL A 101 9.75 15.73 1.82
N GLY A 102 9.24 14.87 2.71
CA GLY A 102 8.76 15.26 4.04
C GLY A 102 7.37 15.93 4.04
N ILE A 103 6.78 16.14 2.86
CA ILE A 103 5.39 16.59 2.69
C ILE A 103 4.49 15.48 2.15
N LEU A 104 4.91 14.85 1.05
CA LEU A 104 4.24 13.69 0.44
C LEU A 104 5.13 12.46 0.42
N PHE A 105 6.39 12.62 0.03
CA PHE A 105 7.32 11.50 -0.15
C PHE A 105 8.22 11.32 1.06
N GLN A 106 8.56 10.06 1.30
CA GLN A 106 9.52 9.62 2.29
C GLN A 106 10.93 10.21 2.04
N PRO A 107 11.69 10.52 3.11
CA PRO A 107 13.05 11.01 2.98
C PRO A 107 13.98 9.94 2.37
N PRO A 108 14.96 10.34 1.54
CA PRO A 108 15.79 9.40 0.77
C PRO A 108 16.66 8.46 1.61
N SER A 109 17.03 8.85 2.84
CA SER A 109 17.77 7.96 3.74
C SER A 109 16.87 7.18 4.69
N GLU A 110 15.54 7.20 4.51
CA GLU A 110 14.64 6.50 5.42
C GLU A 110 15.07 5.04 5.51
N ALA A 111 15.55 4.69 6.70
CA ALA A 111 15.95 3.35 7.05
C ALA A 111 14.70 2.61 7.49
N GLU A 112 14.60 1.34 7.10
CA GLU A 112 13.50 0.44 7.47
C GLU A 112 13.15 0.57 8.98
N GLU A 113 14.16 0.73 9.84
CA GLU A 113 13.96 0.87 11.30
C GLU A 113 12.97 1.97 11.73
N ASP A 114 12.88 3.11 11.03
CA ASP A 114 11.98 4.21 11.44
C ASP A 114 10.54 3.98 10.96
N VAL A 115 10.33 3.38 9.79
CA VAL A 115 9.00 3.01 9.27
C VAL A 115 8.39 1.85 10.04
N PHE A 116 9.23 0.92 10.49
CA PHE A 116 8.83 -0.28 11.25
C PHE A 116 9.02 -0.10 12.77
N TRP A 117 9.07 1.15 13.26
CA TRP A 117 9.34 1.52 14.66
C TRP A 117 8.48 0.78 15.69
N ASP A 118 7.26 0.37 15.33
CA ASP A 118 6.33 -0.34 16.19
C ASP A 118 6.08 -1.80 15.77
N ASP A 119 6.92 -2.40 14.92
CA ASP A 119 6.82 -3.83 14.62
C ASP A 119 7.39 -4.69 15.77
N ASP A 120 6.71 -4.61 16.91
CA ASP A 120 7.16 -5.06 18.23
C ASP A 120 6.54 -6.40 18.65
N TYR A 121 6.08 -7.21 17.69
CA TYR A 121 5.46 -8.50 18.00
C TYR A 121 6.50 -9.53 18.48
N GLU A 122 6.51 -9.80 19.79
CA GLU A 122 7.37 -10.84 20.35
C GLU A 122 6.64 -12.18 20.58
N ARG A 123 5.45 -12.14 21.20
CA ARG A 123 4.72 -13.35 21.65
C ARG A 123 3.25 -13.07 21.94
N GLY A 124 2.46 -14.15 21.98
CA GLY A 124 1.05 -14.12 22.36
C GLY A 124 0.13 -14.34 21.16
N SER A 125 -1.02 -13.67 21.15
CA SER A 125 -1.94 -13.76 20.02
C SER A 125 -1.62 -12.69 18.99
N PHE A 126 -1.02 -13.09 17.86
CA PHE A 126 -0.77 -12.20 16.72
C PHE A 126 -2.03 -11.42 16.31
N LYS A 127 -3.20 -12.08 16.29
CA LYS A 127 -4.49 -11.42 15.97
C LYS A 127 -4.84 -10.28 16.93
N VAL A 128 -4.53 -10.43 18.23
CA VAL A 128 -4.78 -9.38 19.23
C VAL A 128 -3.78 -8.25 19.10
N TRP A 129 -2.50 -8.57 18.84
CA TRP A 129 -1.47 -7.58 18.56
C TRP A 129 -1.82 -6.75 17.32
N LEU A 130 -2.09 -7.41 16.19
CA LEU A 130 -2.44 -6.76 14.92
C LEU A 130 -3.67 -5.86 15.08
N ARG A 131 -4.69 -6.31 15.84
CA ARG A 131 -5.87 -5.49 16.12
C ARG A 131 -5.58 -4.19 16.84
N LYS A 132 -4.59 -4.15 17.73
CA LYS A 132 -4.18 -2.91 18.39
C LYS A 132 -3.56 -1.93 17.41
N LYS A 133 -2.91 -2.42 16.35
CA LYS A 133 -2.23 -1.58 15.36
C LYS A 133 -3.18 -0.80 14.45
N TYR A 134 -4.36 -1.32 14.15
CA TYR A 134 -5.37 -0.59 13.36
C TYR A 134 -6.54 -0.02 14.19
N THR A 135 -6.50 -0.13 15.52
CA THR A 135 -7.50 0.48 16.41
C THR A 135 -6.92 1.74 17.04
N GLY A 136 -7.63 2.86 16.89
CA GLY A 136 -7.21 4.15 17.42
C GLY A 136 -7.26 4.25 18.95
N PRO A 137 -6.80 5.38 19.51
CA PRO A 137 -6.28 6.56 18.82
C PRO A 137 -4.95 6.27 18.09
N TYR A 138 -4.81 6.82 16.88
CA TYR A 138 -3.63 6.60 16.05
C TYR A 138 -2.47 7.49 16.47
N ILE A 139 -1.27 6.91 16.49
CA ILE A 139 -0.02 7.61 16.80
C ILE A 139 1.02 7.11 15.81
N TYR A 140 1.65 8.03 15.10
CA TYR A 140 2.81 7.74 14.27
C TYR A 140 4.07 8.11 15.06
N GLY A 141 4.91 7.11 15.33
CA GLY A 141 6.12 7.23 16.17
C GLY A 141 7.42 7.42 15.40
N GLY A 142 7.41 7.22 14.07
CA GLY A 142 8.57 7.46 13.21
C GLY A 142 9.02 8.91 13.26
N THR A 143 10.33 9.12 13.22
CA THR A 143 10.99 10.42 13.39
C THR A 143 11.46 11.04 12.08
N MET A 144 11.73 10.22 11.06
CA MET A 144 12.29 10.66 9.79
C MET A 144 11.28 11.45 8.96
N GLU A 145 9.99 11.09 9.06
CA GLU A 145 8.90 11.73 8.34
C GLU A 145 8.55 13.15 8.87
N TYR A 146 9.16 13.61 9.97
CA TYR A 146 8.95 14.98 10.47
C TYR A 146 9.63 16.00 9.54
N PRO A 147 8.95 17.12 9.19
CA PRO A 147 9.45 18.05 8.16
C PRO A 147 10.84 18.63 8.40
N GLU A 148 11.28 18.78 9.65
CA GLU A 148 12.63 19.27 9.96
C GLU A 148 13.70 18.21 9.70
N VAL A 149 13.44 16.96 10.09
CA VAL A 149 14.35 15.82 9.88
C VAL A 149 14.45 15.49 8.39
N ALA A 150 13.31 15.42 7.70
CA ALA A 150 13.28 15.19 6.26
C ALA A 150 14.06 16.28 5.48
N ARG A 151 13.94 17.55 5.87
CA ARG A 151 14.71 18.65 5.25
C ARG A 151 16.20 18.53 5.48
N GLN A 152 16.62 18.17 6.70
CA GLN A 152 18.03 17.90 6.97
C GLN A 152 18.54 16.74 6.09
N ASN A 153 17.74 15.69 5.96
CA ASN A 153 18.11 14.54 5.16
C ASN A 153 18.26 14.83 3.66
N VAL A 154 17.37 15.67 3.12
CA VAL A 154 17.51 16.21 1.76
C VAL A 154 18.81 16.99 1.60
N GLN A 155 19.19 17.80 2.58
CA GLN A 155 20.45 18.56 2.52
C GLN A 155 21.66 17.62 2.54
N GLU A 156 21.65 16.58 3.39
CA GLU A 156 22.71 15.57 3.44
C GLU A 156 22.85 14.84 2.10
N LEU A 157 21.74 14.48 1.43
CA LEU A 157 21.77 13.90 0.09
C LEU A 157 22.41 14.85 -0.94
N LEU A 158 22.00 16.12 -0.95
CA LEU A 158 22.53 17.13 -1.87
C LEU A 158 24.02 17.41 -1.64
N ASP A 159 24.46 17.42 -0.38
CA ASP A 159 25.87 17.62 -0.02
C ASP A 159 26.71 16.41 -0.44
N TYR A 160 26.21 15.19 -0.21
CA TYR A 160 26.87 13.95 -0.60
C TYR A 160 27.00 13.83 -2.13
N TYR A 161 25.95 14.19 -2.87
CA TYR A 161 25.89 14.18 -4.33
C TYR A 161 25.96 15.57 -4.94
N SER A 162 26.90 16.41 -4.47
CA SER A 162 27.05 17.79 -4.95
C SER A 162 27.30 17.90 -6.46
N MET A 163 28.03 16.95 -7.04
CA MET A 163 28.20 16.76 -8.48
C MET A 163 28.12 15.27 -8.82
N VAL A 164 27.25 14.93 -9.78
CA VAL A 164 27.00 13.54 -10.19
C VAL A 164 27.55 13.31 -11.59
N GLU A 165 28.35 12.25 -11.74
CA GLU A 165 28.68 11.68 -13.05
C GLU A 165 27.45 10.95 -13.59
N VAL A 166 26.67 11.62 -14.43
CA VAL A 166 25.43 11.09 -14.96
C VAL A 166 25.74 9.99 -15.98
N ARG A 167 25.23 8.80 -15.72
CA ARG A 167 25.42 7.62 -16.56
C ARG A 167 24.30 7.52 -17.59
N GLU A 168 24.57 6.82 -18.69
CA GLU A 168 23.51 6.41 -19.60
C GLU A 168 22.54 5.43 -18.92
N SER A 169 21.33 5.32 -19.47
CA SER A 169 20.33 4.39 -18.97
C SER A 169 20.84 2.94 -19.07
N PHE A 170 20.38 2.07 -18.15
CA PHE A 170 20.72 0.65 -18.22
C PHE A 170 20.31 0.03 -19.56
N SER A 171 19.15 0.41 -20.10
CA SER A 171 18.66 -0.04 -21.41
C SER A 171 19.59 0.35 -22.55
N ASP A 172 20.08 1.59 -22.58
CA ASP A 172 21.03 2.04 -23.61
C ASP A 172 22.36 1.30 -23.49
N TYR A 173 22.89 1.15 -22.28
CA TYR A 173 24.09 0.37 -22.03
C TYR A 173 23.92 -1.07 -22.52
N TYR A 174 22.82 -1.73 -22.15
CA TYR A 174 22.54 -3.12 -22.51
C TYR A 174 22.42 -3.29 -24.03
N ASN A 175 21.69 -2.40 -24.71
CA ASN A 175 21.56 -2.37 -26.17
C ASN A 175 22.92 -2.22 -26.90
N ARG A 176 23.88 -1.50 -26.29
CA ARG A 176 25.24 -1.41 -26.82
C ARG A 176 26.05 -2.67 -26.51
N LYS A 177 25.90 -3.22 -25.30
CA LYS A 177 26.60 -4.43 -24.84
C LYS A 177 26.27 -5.65 -25.69
N GLU A 178 25.03 -5.78 -26.16
CA GLU A 178 24.62 -6.82 -27.11
C GLU A 178 25.36 -6.74 -28.45
N LYS A 179 25.80 -5.54 -28.85
CA LYS A 179 26.50 -5.30 -30.12
C LYS A 179 28.02 -5.30 -29.96
N ASP A 180 28.50 -5.01 -28.75
CA ASP A 180 29.91 -4.96 -28.39
C ASP A 180 30.09 -5.47 -26.95
N GLU A 181 30.58 -6.70 -26.81
CA GLU A 181 30.84 -7.32 -25.51
C GLU A 181 31.82 -6.53 -24.64
N ASN A 182 32.65 -5.66 -25.23
CA ASN A 182 33.60 -4.82 -24.49
C ASN A 182 33.02 -3.45 -24.08
N ALA A 183 31.78 -3.13 -24.49
CA ALA A 183 31.13 -1.88 -24.13
C ALA A 183 31.12 -1.68 -22.61
N GLN A 184 31.55 -0.51 -22.17
CA GLN A 184 31.47 -0.06 -20.77
C GLN A 184 30.36 0.98 -20.64
N ILE A 185 29.89 1.20 -19.42
CA ILE A 185 28.95 2.28 -19.09
C ILE A 185 29.61 3.63 -19.41
N ARG A 186 28.86 4.53 -20.04
CA ARG A 186 29.29 5.87 -20.41
C ARG A 186 28.77 6.90 -19.42
N ILE A 187 29.62 7.88 -19.14
CA ILE A 187 29.25 9.13 -18.50
C ILE A 187 28.77 10.07 -19.60
N ILE A 188 27.54 10.57 -19.49
CA ILE A 188 26.91 11.48 -20.46
C ILE A 188 27.24 12.93 -20.13
N LYS A 189 27.20 13.29 -18.84
CA LYS A 189 27.48 14.64 -18.34
C LYS A 189 27.86 14.59 -16.86
N GLU A 190 28.41 15.70 -16.37
CA GLU A 190 28.54 15.98 -14.95
C GLU A 190 27.60 17.15 -14.62
N ALA A 191 26.73 16.99 -13.63
CA ALA A 191 25.83 18.06 -13.20
C ALA A 191 25.48 17.92 -11.70
N PRO A 192 25.06 19.02 -11.03
CA PRO A 192 24.56 18.95 -9.66
C PRO A 192 23.32 18.06 -9.57
N LEU A 193 23.16 17.31 -8.48
CA LEU A 193 22.02 16.40 -8.28
C LEU A 193 20.66 17.11 -8.47
N ILE A 194 20.52 18.33 -7.94
CA ILE A 194 19.28 19.10 -8.01
C ILE A 194 18.86 19.47 -9.44
N ASP A 195 19.81 19.51 -10.38
CA ASP A 195 19.57 19.88 -11.78
C ASP A 195 19.25 18.67 -12.67
N LEU A 196 19.22 17.46 -12.10
CA LEU A 196 18.95 16.22 -12.83
C LEU A 196 17.45 15.96 -13.02
N THR A 197 17.12 15.17 -14.03
CA THR A 197 15.85 14.46 -14.07
C THR A 197 15.86 13.28 -13.10
N LEU A 198 14.69 12.81 -12.67
CA LEU A 198 14.59 11.60 -11.83
C LEU A 198 15.17 10.37 -12.54
N GLU A 199 15.04 10.28 -13.85
CA GLU A 199 15.59 9.18 -14.66
C GLU A 199 17.13 9.21 -14.70
N GLU A 200 17.72 10.41 -14.88
CA GLU A 200 19.17 10.60 -14.82
C GLU A 200 19.72 10.26 -13.43
N MET A 201 19.01 10.68 -12.38
CA MET A 201 19.34 10.34 -11.00
C MET A 201 19.30 8.83 -10.78
N ASN A 202 18.19 8.16 -11.07
CA ASN A 202 18.01 6.71 -10.87
C ASN A 202 19.00 5.86 -11.68
N SER A 203 19.48 6.35 -12.83
CA SER A 203 20.50 5.65 -13.63
C SER A 203 21.92 5.80 -13.06
N SER A 204 22.14 6.77 -12.18
CA SER A 204 23.48 7.22 -11.76
C SER A 204 23.75 7.01 -10.27
N ILE A 205 22.73 7.11 -9.43
CA ILE A 205 22.81 6.94 -7.98
C ILE A 205 21.79 5.90 -7.49
N ILE A 206 22.06 5.33 -6.31
CA ILE A 206 21.15 4.38 -5.65
C ILE A 206 20.56 5.10 -4.44
N ILE A 207 19.23 5.15 -4.38
CA ILE A 207 18.46 5.54 -3.20
C ILE A 207 17.70 4.30 -2.76
N GLU A 208 18.08 3.69 -1.64
CA GLU A 208 17.57 2.37 -1.22
C GLU A 208 16.04 2.36 -1.08
N GLY A 209 15.46 3.39 -0.46
CA GLY A 209 14.01 3.56 -0.30
C GLY A 209 13.27 4.02 -1.57
N GLY A 210 13.98 4.29 -2.66
CA GLY A 210 13.42 4.85 -3.88
C GLY A 210 12.94 6.30 -3.73
N THR A 211 12.03 6.73 -4.62
CA THR A 211 11.55 8.12 -4.68
C THR A 211 10.01 8.25 -4.60
N GLU A 212 9.31 7.12 -4.64
CA GLU A 212 7.86 7.06 -4.84
C GLU A 212 7.06 6.80 -3.56
N SER A 213 7.73 6.31 -2.51
CA SER A 213 7.09 5.94 -1.26
C SER A 213 6.50 7.17 -0.56
N LEU A 214 5.23 7.09 -0.20
CA LEU A 214 4.52 8.13 0.52
C LEU A 214 4.75 8.03 2.02
N LEU A 215 4.71 9.18 2.68
CA LEU A 215 4.79 9.26 4.14
C LEU A 215 3.62 8.50 4.79
N GLU A 216 3.92 7.55 5.65
CA GLU A 216 2.90 6.72 6.28
C GLU A 216 2.13 7.45 7.39
N ARG A 217 2.63 8.59 7.88
CA ARG A 217 1.89 9.47 8.81
C ARG A 217 0.72 10.22 8.17
N LEU A 218 0.59 10.20 6.85
CA LEU A 218 -0.46 10.94 6.15
C LEU A 218 -1.83 10.27 6.37
N GLU A 219 -2.83 11.09 6.68
CA GLU A 219 -4.22 10.66 6.81
C GLU A 219 -4.78 10.27 5.43
N VAL A 220 -5.41 9.10 5.36
CA VAL A 220 -5.90 8.53 4.10
C VAL A 220 -6.98 9.42 3.48
N ASP A 221 -7.88 9.95 4.30
CA ASP A 221 -8.98 10.81 3.84
C ASP A 221 -8.50 12.12 3.20
N LYS A 222 -7.40 12.68 3.70
CA LYS A 222 -6.78 13.89 3.14
C LYS A 222 -6.10 13.61 1.80
N LEU A 223 -5.54 12.41 1.63
CA LEU A 223 -4.84 12.03 0.40
C LEU A 223 -5.77 11.73 -0.76
N LEU A 224 -6.86 11.02 -0.50
CA LEU A 224 -7.78 10.53 -1.52
C LEU A 224 -8.95 11.49 -1.72
N ALA A 225 -9.23 11.88 -2.95
CA ALA A 225 -10.52 12.45 -3.34
C ALA A 225 -11.53 11.31 -3.54
N ALA A 226 -12.81 11.56 -3.25
CA ALA A 226 -13.84 10.61 -3.63
C ALA A 226 -13.95 10.51 -5.17
N GLN A 227 -14.47 9.39 -5.69
CA GLN A 227 -14.53 9.17 -7.14
C GLN A 227 -15.29 10.27 -7.91
N ASP A 228 -16.33 10.84 -7.30
CA ASP A 228 -17.17 11.91 -7.83
C ASP A 228 -16.67 13.33 -7.51
N GLU A 229 -15.58 13.46 -6.74
CA GLU A 229 -14.98 14.75 -6.40
C GLU A 229 -13.96 15.19 -7.45
N ASP A 230 -13.90 16.50 -7.71
CA ASP A 230 -12.85 17.09 -8.55
C ASP A 230 -11.61 17.37 -7.70
N ILE A 231 -10.42 17.15 -8.28
CA ILE A 231 -9.15 17.48 -7.65
C ILE A 231 -8.76 18.90 -8.08
N ASN A 232 -8.66 19.81 -7.11
CA ASN A 232 -8.13 21.14 -7.34
C ASN A 232 -6.60 21.05 -7.55
N LEU A 233 -6.13 21.38 -8.74
CA LEU A 233 -4.70 21.30 -9.09
C LEU A 233 -3.86 22.41 -8.44
N ASP A 234 -4.49 23.45 -7.89
CA ASP A 234 -3.79 24.53 -7.18
C ASP A 234 -3.51 24.19 -5.70
N GLU A 235 -4.14 23.14 -5.18
CA GLU A 235 -3.96 22.64 -3.83
C GLU A 235 -3.24 21.29 -3.87
N LEU A 236 -2.45 21.00 -2.83
CA LEU A 236 -1.73 19.74 -2.76
C LEU A 236 -2.64 18.56 -2.40
N PHE A 237 -3.67 18.81 -1.60
CA PHE A 237 -4.61 17.78 -1.12
C PHE A 237 -6.04 18.13 -1.55
N PRO A 238 -6.87 17.15 -1.91
CA PRO A 238 -6.51 15.74 -2.11
C PRO A 238 -5.56 15.53 -3.30
N VAL A 239 -4.68 14.53 -3.19
CA VAL A 239 -3.58 14.31 -4.14
C VAL A 239 -4.05 13.49 -5.35
N THR A 240 -4.91 12.50 -5.11
CA THR A 240 -5.25 11.47 -6.10
C THR A 240 -6.64 10.88 -5.84
N LYS A 241 -7.21 10.19 -6.83
CA LYS A 241 -8.43 9.36 -6.68
C LYS A 241 -8.12 7.89 -6.39
N GLU A 242 -6.90 7.47 -6.67
CA GLU A 242 -6.41 6.10 -6.49
C GLU A 242 -5.04 6.14 -5.80
N LEU A 243 -4.87 5.29 -4.81
CA LEU A 243 -3.61 5.04 -4.14
C LEU A 243 -3.24 3.56 -4.34
N VAL A 244 -1.94 3.27 -4.47
CA VAL A 244 -1.46 1.90 -4.60
C VAL A 244 -0.70 1.49 -3.35
N TYR A 245 -1.09 0.36 -2.79
CA TYR A 245 -0.37 -0.32 -1.71
C TYR A 245 0.30 -1.57 -2.29
N ASN A 246 1.61 -1.66 -2.11
CA ASN A 246 2.40 -2.81 -2.52
C ASN A 246 3.02 -3.47 -1.29
N TYR A 247 2.78 -4.77 -1.14
CA TYR A 247 3.27 -5.59 -0.04
C TYR A 247 3.97 -6.82 -0.58
N ASP A 248 5.08 -7.18 0.05
CA ASP A 248 6.00 -8.22 -0.40
C ASP A 248 6.52 -7.94 -1.81
N PHE A 249 7.70 -7.35 -1.93
CA PHE A 249 8.28 -7.03 -3.24
C PHE A 249 8.69 -8.29 -4.03
N GLY A 250 8.71 -9.47 -3.41
CA GLY A 250 8.89 -10.75 -4.08
C GLY A 250 7.61 -11.25 -4.73
N ASP A 251 6.55 -11.45 -3.94
CA ASP A 251 5.24 -11.90 -4.42
C ASP A 251 4.45 -10.81 -5.17
N ASN A 252 4.82 -9.55 -4.94
CA ASN A 252 4.28 -8.34 -5.54
C ASN A 252 2.75 -8.20 -5.39
N TRP A 253 2.25 -8.27 -4.15
CA TRP A 253 0.83 -8.01 -3.88
C TRP A 253 0.52 -6.54 -4.11
N ILE A 254 -0.43 -6.26 -5.01
CA ILE A 254 -0.87 -4.90 -5.33
C ILE A 254 -2.34 -4.74 -4.93
N VAL A 255 -2.57 -3.83 -3.98
CA VAL A 255 -3.92 -3.41 -3.56
C VAL A 255 -4.14 -1.98 -4.04
N LYS A 256 -5.13 -1.80 -4.90
CA LYS A 256 -5.63 -0.47 -5.28
C LYS A 256 -6.62 0.02 -4.23
N ILE A 257 -6.50 1.28 -3.86
CA ILE A 257 -7.29 1.92 -2.79
C ILE A 257 -7.98 3.14 -3.37
N THR A 258 -9.30 3.18 -3.27
CA THR A 258 -10.13 4.28 -3.78
C THR A 258 -11.13 4.73 -2.71
N LYS A 259 -11.46 6.03 -2.70
CA LYS A 259 -12.43 6.62 -1.74
C LYS A 259 -13.78 6.85 -2.42
N TYR A 260 -14.86 6.61 -1.67
CA TYR A 260 -16.24 6.88 -2.08
C TYR A 260 -16.92 7.79 -1.07
N LYS A 261 -17.79 8.67 -1.55
CA LYS A 261 -18.48 9.68 -0.73
C LYS A 261 -19.48 9.09 0.26
N GLY A 262 -20.05 7.93 -0.07
CA GLY A 262 -21.07 7.25 0.72
C GLY A 262 -21.17 5.78 0.34
N CYS A 263 -22.24 5.13 0.81
CA CYS A 263 -22.50 3.69 0.63
C CYS A 263 -23.77 3.43 -0.19
N GLU A 264 -24.31 4.42 -0.89
CA GLU A 264 -25.60 4.33 -1.58
C GLU A 264 -25.63 3.24 -2.66
N ASP A 265 -24.54 3.03 -3.38
CA ASP A 265 -24.37 1.92 -4.34
C ASP A 265 -24.49 0.56 -3.64
N LEU A 266 -23.83 0.36 -2.50
CA LEU A 266 -23.90 -0.91 -1.75
C LEU A 266 -25.31 -1.16 -1.20
N LEU A 267 -26.00 -0.12 -0.74
CA LEU A 267 -27.38 -0.20 -0.27
C LEU A 267 -28.34 -0.54 -1.42
N ASN A 268 -28.21 0.15 -2.55
CA ASN A 268 -29.05 -0.05 -3.74
C ASN A 268 -28.89 -1.47 -4.32
N ASP A 269 -27.66 -1.99 -4.30
CA ASP A 269 -27.34 -3.34 -4.77
C ASP A 269 -27.67 -4.43 -3.72
N ASN A 270 -28.20 -4.05 -2.56
CA ASN A 270 -28.51 -4.94 -1.41
C ASN A 270 -27.29 -5.74 -0.94
N MET A 271 -26.09 -5.16 -1.05
CA MET A 271 -24.86 -5.75 -0.50
C MET A 271 -24.76 -5.54 1.02
N ILE A 272 -25.34 -4.45 1.51
CA ILE A 272 -25.49 -4.12 2.94
C ILE A 272 -26.91 -3.58 3.17
N ASP A 273 -27.38 -3.60 4.41
CA ASP A 273 -28.61 -2.91 4.83
C ASP A 273 -28.32 -1.67 5.70
N GLU A 274 -29.34 -0.82 5.89
CA GLU A 274 -29.23 0.43 6.67
C GLU A 274 -28.76 0.19 8.11
N TYR A 275 -29.22 -0.90 8.75
CA TYR A 275 -28.85 -1.23 10.12
C TYR A 275 -27.39 -1.69 10.22
N GLU A 276 -26.91 -2.48 9.26
CA GLU A 276 -25.50 -2.88 9.17
C GLU A 276 -24.58 -1.68 8.95
N LEU A 277 -25.01 -0.70 8.16
CA LEU A 277 -24.28 0.54 7.94
C LEU A 277 -24.22 1.38 9.23
N GLU A 278 -25.36 1.63 9.88
CA GLU A 278 -25.43 2.38 11.15
C GLU A 278 -24.57 1.72 12.24
N GLU A 279 -24.60 0.38 12.35
CA GLU A 279 -23.75 -0.38 13.29
C GLU A 279 -22.26 -0.19 12.97
N ALA A 280 -21.88 -0.21 11.70
CA ALA A 280 -20.49 -0.03 11.26
C ALA A 280 -20.00 1.41 11.55
N GLU A 281 -20.82 2.42 11.26
CA GLU A 281 -20.51 3.82 11.55
C GLU A 281 -20.35 4.07 13.06
N ASP A 282 -21.25 3.50 13.90
CA ASP A 282 -21.14 3.57 15.36
C ASP A 282 -19.81 2.98 15.85
N ILE A 283 -19.40 1.82 15.30
CA ILE A 283 -18.12 1.20 15.66
C ILE A 283 -16.95 2.11 15.26
N VAL A 284 -16.97 2.68 14.06
CA VAL A 284 -15.91 3.57 13.58
C VAL A 284 -15.76 4.78 14.48
N ILE A 285 -16.87 5.45 14.81
CA ILE A 285 -16.89 6.67 15.60
C ILE A 285 -16.57 6.39 17.08
N ASN A 286 -17.27 5.43 17.69
CA ASN A 286 -17.23 5.22 19.14
C ASN A 286 -16.12 4.26 19.60
N LYS A 287 -15.65 3.36 18.72
CA LYS A 287 -14.53 2.44 19.02
C LYS A 287 -13.25 2.81 18.27
N HIS A 288 -13.28 3.87 17.46
CA HIS A 288 -12.12 4.41 16.72
C HIS A 288 -11.43 3.32 15.90
N LYS A 289 -12.21 2.48 15.21
CA LYS A 289 -11.74 1.23 14.61
C LYS A 289 -12.36 1.02 13.24
N PRO A 290 -11.61 0.57 12.22
CA PRO A 290 -12.17 0.27 10.92
C PRO A 290 -13.09 -0.97 10.95
N VAL A 291 -14.04 -1.00 10.01
CA VAL A 291 -15.02 -2.09 9.85
C VAL A 291 -15.07 -2.51 8.38
N CYS A 292 -15.08 -3.82 8.12
CA CYS A 292 -15.35 -4.35 6.80
C CYS A 292 -16.86 -4.50 6.62
N ILE A 293 -17.43 -3.77 5.65
CA ILE A 293 -18.87 -3.75 5.38
C ILE A 293 -19.24 -4.68 4.23
N ASN A 294 -18.38 -4.78 3.20
CA ASN A 294 -18.57 -5.69 2.08
C ASN A 294 -17.26 -6.41 1.69
N LYS A 295 -17.38 -7.61 1.12
CA LYS A 295 -16.22 -8.35 0.60
C LYS A 295 -16.59 -9.20 -0.61
N GLU A 296 -15.64 -9.32 -1.52
CA GLU A 296 -15.63 -10.35 -2.55
C GLU A 296 -14.32 -11.15 -2.48
N GLY A 297 -14.42 -12.47 -2.57
CA GLY A 297 -13.28 -13.35 -2.46
C GLY A 297 -12.88 -13.77 -1.04
N ILE A 298 -12.00 -14.77 -0.96
CA ILE A 298 -11.42 -15.30 0.29
C ILE A 298 -10.14 -14.53 0.68
N SER A 299 -9.64 -14.79 1.89
CA SER A 299 -8.30 -14.32 2.29
C SER A 299 -7.23 -15.17 1.60
N VAL A 300 -6.13 -14.51 1.23
CA VAL A 300 -4.92 -15.11 0.68
C VAL A 300 -3.96 -15.48 1.83
N LEU A 301 -2.68 -15.69 1.52
CA LEU A 301 -1.61 -15.92 2.48
C LEU A 301 -0.28 -15.39 1.93
N ASP A 302 0.69 -15.16 2.80
CA ASP A 302 2.07 -14.80 2.44
C ASP A 302 2.79 -15.98 1.72
N ASP A 303 3.88 -15.66 1.01
CA ASP A 303 4.84 -16.62 0.42
C ASP A 303 4.23 -17.66 -0.54
N VAL A 304 3.21 -17.29 -1.31
CA VAL A 304 2.53 -18.20 -2.25
C VAL A 304 2.78 -17.86 -3.71
N GLY A 305 3.56 -16.82 -4.02
CA GLY A 305 3.84 -16.38 -5.39
C GLY A 305 2.76 -15.43 -5.92
N GLY A 306 2.26 -14.53 -5.07
CA GLY A 306 1.24 -13.55 -5.45
C GLY A 306 -0.12 -14.19 -5.77
N LEU A 307 -1.01 -13.43 -6.40
CA LEU A 307 -2.35 -13.92 -6.76
C LEU A 307 -2.28 -15.11 -7.72
N SER A 308 -1.34 -15.08 -8.66
CA SER A 308 -1.12 -16.14 -9.64
C SER A 308 -0.78 -17.47 -8.97
N GLY A 309 0.13 -17.45 -7.99
CA GLY A 309 0.54 -18.61 -7.22
C GLY A 309 -0.54 -19.09 -6.25
N PHE A 310 -1.30 -18.17 -5.64
CA PHE A 310 -2.46 -18.53 -4.82
C PHE A 310 -3.57 -19.22 -5.63
N ALA A 311 -3.84 -18.77 -6.85
CA ALA A 311 -4.79 -19.44 -7.74
C ALA A 311 -4.31 -20.85 -8.11
N ASN A 312 -3.01 -21.04 -8.37
CA ASN A 312 -2.42 -22.36 -8.61
C ASN A 312 -2.56 -23.27 -7.38
N LEU A 313 -2.34 -22.75 -6.17
CA LEU A 313 -2.56 -23.47 -4.92
C LEU A 313 -4.00 -23.98 -4.80
N LEU A 314 -5.00 -23.13 -5.11
CA LEU A 314 -6.40 -23.55 -5.12
C LEU A 314 -6.62 -24.70 -6.13
N GLY A 315 -6.02 -24.59 -7.31
CA GLY A 315 -6.01 -25.66 -8.31
C GLY A 315 -5.46 -26.98 -7.79
N THR A 316 -4.27 -26.97 -7.19
CA THR A 316 -3.66 -28.16 -6.58
C THR A 316 -4.55 -28.76 -5.49
N ILE A 317 -5.14 -27.93 -4.62
CA ILE A 317 -5.94 -28.39 -3.48
C ILE A 317 -7.29 -28.98 -3.89
N TYR A 318 -7.93 -28.45 -4.94
CA TYR A 318 -9.32 -28.78 -5.28
C TYR A 318 -9.49 -29.55 -6.60
N GLU A 319 -8.60 -29.36 -7.58
CA GLU A 319 -8.64 -30.02 -8.88
C GLU A 319 -7.49 -31.03 -9.09
N GLY A 320 -6.49 -31.09 -8.19
CA GLY A 320 -5.34 -31.99 -8.29
C GLY A 320 -5.72 -33.48 -8.23
N GLU A 321 -5.15 -34.29 -9.14
CA GLU A 321 -5.36 -35.74 -9.18
C GLU A 321 -4.54 -36.49 -8.11
N ASP A 322 -3.35 -35.98 -7.78
CA ASP A 322 -2.51 -36.51 -6.72
C ASP A 322 -3.03 -36.06 -5.35
N LYS A 323 -3.60 -37.01 -4.60
CA LYS A 323 -4.17 -36.75 -3.28
C LYS A 323 -3.11 -36.45 -2.22
N GLU A 324 -1.89 -36.96 -2.38
CA GLU A 324 -0.79 -36.70 -1.46
C GLU A 324 -0.32 -35.25 -1.63
N GLU A 325 -0.13 -34.81 -2.87
CA GLU A 325 0.20 -33.42 -3.20
C GLU A 325 -0.89 -32.45 -2.71
N ALA A 326 -2.16 -32.71 -3.03
CA ALA A 326 -3.28 -31.88 -2.60
C ALA A 326 -3.39 -31.78 -1.07
N SER A 327 -3.15 -32.89 -0.35
CA SER A 327 -3.13 -32.91 1.11
C SER A 327 -1.94 -32.14 1.68
N GLY A 328 -0.76 -32.29 1.07
CA GLY A 328 0.45 -31.56 1.43
C GLY A 328 0.29 -30.05 1.27
N ALA A 329 -0.19 -29.61 0.10
CA ALA A 329 -0.49 -28.21 -0.19
C ALA A 329 -1.48 -27.61 0.82
N ARG A 330 -2.55 -28.34 1.15
CA ARG A 330 -3.53 -27.91 2.15
C ARG A 330 -2.93 -27.84 3.57
N ALA A 331 -2.05 -28.77 3.94
CA ALA A 331 -1.38 -28.76 5.23
C ALA A 331 -0.39 -27.59 5.35
N TRP A 332 0.38 -27.33 4.29
CA TRP A 332 1.27 -26.18 4.18
C TRP A 332 0.49 -24.86 4.32
N ALA A 333 -0.56 -24.66 3.51
CA ALA A 333 -1.38 -23.45 3.59
C ALA A 333 -1.96 -23.23 5.00
N LYS A 334 -2.45 -24.28 5.66
CA LYS A 334 -2.95 -24.21 7.05
C LYS A 334 -1.87 -23.83 8.05
N SER A 335 -0.63 -24.31 7.88
CA SER A 335 0.50 -23.92 8.73
C SER A 335 0.82 -22.42 8.60
N LEU A 336 0.54 -21.85 7.42
CA LEU A 336 0.59 -20.42 7.16
C LEU A 336 -0.67 -19.66 7.62
N GLY A 337 -1.61 -20.31 8.30
CA GLY A 337 -2.81 -19.67 8.85
C GLY A 337 -3.97 -19.55 7.87
N TRP A 338 -3.83 -20.05 6.64
CA TRP A 338 -4.91 -20.09 5.68
C TRP A 338 -6.03 -21.01 6.14
N SER A 339 -7.27 -20.59 5.89
CA SER A 339 -8.47 -21.37 6.18
C SER A 339 -9.44 -21.29 5.03
N ALA A 340 -9.94 -22.45 4.60
CA ALA A 340 -11.05 -22.55 3.65
C ALA A 340 -12.41 -22.19 4.27
N THR A 341 -12.47 -21.88 5.57
CA THR A 341 -13.72 -21.50 6.24
C THR A 341 -14.12 -20.09 5.83
N LYS A 342 -15.38 -19.94 5.41
CA LYS A 342 -15.96 -18.63 5.12
C LYS A 342 -15.96 -17.75 6.37
N VAL A 343 -15.40 -16.56 6.25
CA VAL A 343 -15.38 -15.54 7.30
C VAL A 343 -16.42 -14.47 6.93
N SER A 344 -17.32 -14.12 7.83
CA SER A 344 -18.25 -13.00 7.64
C SER A 344 -17.50 -11.66 7.69
N ASN A 345 -17.97 -10.66 6.94
CA ASN A 345 -17.40 -9.30 6.89
C ASN A 345 -17.22 -8.72 8.30
N LYS A 346 -18.20 -8.94 9.20
CA LYS A 346 -18.19 -8.51 10.61
C LYS A 346 -17.05 -9.08 11.45
N MET A 347 -16.40 -10.15 10.98
CA MET A 347 -15.28 -10.83 11.65
C MET A 347 -13.92 -10.51 11.02
N MET A 348 -13.89 -9.66 9.99
CA MET A 348 -12.66 -9.36 9.27
C MET A 348 -11.77 -8.35 10.01
N LEU A 349 -12.32 -7.34 10.66
CA LEU A 349 -11.58 -6.34 11.42
C LEU A 349 -11.98 -6.31 12.88
#